data_AF-A0A815QFT6-F1
#
_entry.id   AF-A0A815QFT6-F1
#
_cell.length_a   1.000
_cell.length_b   1.000
_cell.length_c   1.000
_cell.angle_alpha   90.00
_cell.angle_beta   90.00
_cell.angle_gamma   90.00
#
_symmetry.space_group_name_H-M   'P 1'
#
loop_
_entity.id
_entity.type
_entity.pdbx_description
1 polymer ?
#
loop_
_entity_poly.entity_id
_entity_poly.type
_entity_poly.pdbx_seq_one_letter_code
_entity_poly.pdbx_strand_id
1 'polypeptide(L)'
;MATYIAPSFWKSNWTALSESAFQMNECNKMTHRAYQSSSTSKPFKTEPKMTKDICYRTVFVHSVTGHDLFDGTFERPMKTIQAALTLTHTLRTMHNSDHTLCISIRGGTYYLGTNVTTTSSQIGAIALTSNDSNLVIENYQDERVVLSGGTLLQLQWSVHAKTAAVGTIMKAQVPSYVKLNDFNELYIDGKRAIVAKYPNGDPSTQGLYAKDPGFSFDAHRWWPPSFNRSVEIRVQEPYRNGTVFTNYQLGVGGGAAVFNPPTNFWSTASPPAGDNYVVPRGLTVKNGAMPHIGNWSKPTTGFVHAFHAGYWGSWVFEIASINSTENTIMFARGGFQEARGSDAGGAFYVANIFEELDSPNEWFLDKDTRTLYFMPNETMPEVFVASQIPCLISITGSSIEDSVKNVLIRGLILTETSSTYMKDYMVPGGGDWTVHRGGTMYLRNTQYVTIAHNLFTQLGSNGMALIDYNFATSITLNEFVWLGDSAIIIVGST
;
A
#
# COMPACT_ATOMS: atom_id res chain seq x y z
N MET A 1 27.67 -11.93 4.90
CA MET A 1 27.65 -11.52 3.48
C MET A 1 26.62 -12.38 2.77
N ALA A 2 25.42 -11.86 2.56
CA ALA A 2 24.42 -12.45 1.68
C ALA A 2 23.67 -11.28 1.03
N THR A 3 24.10 -10.87 -0.16
CA THR A 3 23.35 -9.98 -1.03
C THR A 3 22.19 -10.79 -1.58
N TYR A 4 20.98 -10.57 -1.06
CA TYR A 4 19.78 -11.19 -1.61
C TYR A 4 19.42 -10.48 -2.93
N ILE A 5 19.75 -11.12 -4.04
CA ILE A 5 19.19 -10.81 -5.36
C ILE A 5 18.07 -11.82 -5.56
N ALA A 6 16.82 -11.36 -5.68
CA ALA A 6 15.70 -12.25 -5.99
C ALA A 6 16.02 -13.01 -7.30
N PRO A 7 15.82 -14.34 -7.36
CA PRO A 7 16.13 -15.12 -8.55
C PRO A 7 15.35 -14.60 -9.78
N SER A 8 16.08 -14.38 -10.89
CA SER A 8 15.55 -13.80 -12.12
C SER A 8 14.45 -14.62 -12.81
N PHE A 9 14.35 -15.93 -12.52
CA PHE A 9 13.43 -16.84 -13.19
C PHE A 9 11.97 -16.79 -12.69
N TRP A 10 11.69 -16.01 -11.63
CA TRP A 10 10.32 -15.79 -11.11
C TRP A 10 9.66 -14.50 -11.61
N LYS A 11 10.34 -13.69 -12.42
CA LYS A 11 9.79 -12.42 -12.93
C LYS A 11 9.64 -12.51 -14.44
N SER A 12 8.40 -12.35 -14.90
CA SER A 12 7.88 -12.54 -16.26
C SER A 12 8.75 -12.02 -17.41
N ASN A 13 8.63 -12.69 -18.56
CA ASN A 13 9.34 -12.51 -19.82
C ASN A 13 9.62 -11.03 -20.21
N TRP A 14 10.89 -10.62 -20.12
CA TRP A 14 11.37 -9.23 -20.18
C TRP A 14 11.37 -8.59 -21.58
N THR A 15 11.31 -9.38 -22.64
CA THR A 15 11.63 -8.93 -24.00
C THR A 15 10.53 -8.04 -24.63
N ALA A 16 9.28 -8.13 -24.16
CA ALA A 16 8.18 -7.31 -24.68
C ALA A 16 8.14 -5.88 -24.11
N LEU A 17 8.85 -5.59 -23.01
CA LEU A 17 8.85 -4.28 -22.33
C LEU A 17 9.93 -3.32 -22.86
N SER A 18 10.99 -3.82 -23.50
CA SER A 18 12.04 -2.98 -24.07
C SER A 18 11.69 -2.35 -25.42
N GLU A 19 10.61 -2.79 -26.07
CA GLU A 19 10.22 -2.30 -27.40
C GLU A 19 9.40 -1.01 -27.36
N SER A 20 8.75 -0.65 -26.23
CA SER A 20 7.96 0.59 -26.14
C SER A 20 8.78 1.86 -25.83
N ALA A 21 10.03 1.72 -25.38
CA ALA A 21 10.97 2.84 -25.23
C ALA A 21 11.35 3.49 -26.59
N PHE A 22 11.02 2.85 -27.72
CA PHE A 22 11.40 3.29 -29.07
C PHE A 22 10.35 4.15 -29.80
N GLN A 23 9.22 4.51 -29.19
CA GLN A 23 8.17 5.29 -29.86
C GLN A 23 8.12 6.78 -29.52
N MET A 24 9.17 7.37 -28.93
CA MET A 24 9.19 8.84 -28.70
C MET A 24 9.28 9.68 -29.99
N ASN A 25 9.62 9.07 -31.12
CA ASN A 25 9.68 9.69 -32.44
C ASN A 25 8.30 9.81 -33.12
N GLU A 26 7.28 9.07 -32.68
CA GLU A 26 5.91 9.12 -33.24
C GLU A 26 5.04 10.22 -32.60
N CYS A 27 5.44 10.77 -31.44
CA CYS A 27 4.80 11.98 -30.88
C CYS A 27 5.05 13.24 -31.73
N ASN A 28 6.02 13.22 -32.65
CA ASN A 28 6.39 14.37 -33.48
C ASN A 28 5.72 14.36 -34.88
N LYS A 29 4.80 13.41 -35.14
CA LYS A 29 4.07 13.32 -36.43
C LYS A 29 2.62 13.77 -36.36
N MET A 30 2.21 14.51 -35.32
CA MET A 30 1.06 15.40 -35.45
C MET A 30 1.47 16.64 -36.26
N THR A 31 1.35 16.49 -37.57
CA THR A 31 1.51 17.54 -38.57
C THR A 31 0.79 18.82 -38.14
N HIS A 32 1.46 19.96 -38.34
CA HIS A 32 0.97 21.32 -38.18
C HIS A 32 -0.43 21.50 -38.81
N ARG A 33 -1.49 21.28 -38.03
CA ARG A 33 -2.73 22.03 -38.20
C ARG A 33 -2.68 23.17 -37.20
N ALA A 34 -2.72 24.38 -37.76
CA ALA A 34 -2.65 25.66 -37.09
C ALA A 34 -3.25 25.62 -35.67
N TYR A 35 -2.39 25.79 -34.68
CA TYR A 35 -2.81 26.17 -33.33
C TYR A 35 -3.34 27.60 -33.42
N GLN A 36 -4.62 27.75 -33.73
CA GLN A 36 -5.34 28.97 -33.42
C GLN A 36 -5.41 29.06 -31.89
N SER A 37 -4.98 30.19 -31.33
CA SER A 37 -5.23 30.50 -29.93
C SER A 37 -6.73 30.51 -29.72
N SER A 38 -7.25 29.40 -29.21
CA SER A 38 -8.62 29.31 -28.72
C SER A 38 -8.70 30.24 -27.51
N SER A 39 -9.25 31.43 -27.71
CA SER A 39 -9.76 32.31 -26.66
C SER A 39 -11.01 31.75 -25.98
N THR A 40 -11.39 30.49 -26.24
CA THR A 40 -12.37 29.80 -25.41
C THR A 40 -11.66 29.32 -24.15
N SER A 41 -11.84 30.07 -23.06
CA SER A 41 -11.87 29.46 -21.73
C SER A 41 -12.94 28.38 -21.79
N LYS A 42 -12.58 27.16 -22.20
CA LYS A 42 -13.40 26.01 -21.84
C LYS A 42 -13.42 26.06 -20.31
N PRO A 43 -14.57 26.35 -19.67
CA PRO A 43 -14.63 26.17 -18.23
C PRO A 43 -14.12 24.75 -17.98
N PHE A 44 -13.33 24.53 -16.91
CA PHE A 44 -13.18 23.19 -16.36
C PHE A 44 -14.53 22.54 -16.48
N LYS A 45 -14.65 21.49 -17.31
CA LYS A 45 -15.95 20.83 -17.55
C LYS A 45 -16.57 20.72 -16.17
N THR A 46 -17.70 21.39 -15.97
CA THR A 46 -18.46 21.26 -14.73
C THR A 46 -18.48 19.78 -14.40
N GLU A 47 -18.10 19.47 -13.16
CA GLU A 47 -18.08 18.13 -12.59
C GLU A 47 -19.21 17.31 -13.24
N PRO A 48 -18.93 16.12 -13.84
CA PRO A 48 -19.96 15.32 -14.46
C PRO A 48 -21.12 15.26 -13.48
N LYS A 49 -22.32 15.72 -13.88
CA LYS A 49 -23.49 15.57 -13.03
C LYS A 49 -23.54 14.09 -12.66
N MET A 50 -23.32 13.77 -11.39
CA MET A 50 -23.47 12.44 -10.84
C MET A 50 -24.95 12.08 -10.94
N THR A 51 -25.41 11.71 -12.12
CA THR A 51 -26.69 11.07 -12.27
C THR A 51 -26.47 9.67 -11.74
N LYS A 52 -26.99 9.42 -10.53
CA LYS A 52 -27.48 8.09 -10.21
C LYS A 52 -28.42 7.75 -11.35
N ASP A 53 -27.93 7.02 -12.36
CA ASP A 53 -28.82 6.45 -13.35
C ASP A 53 -29.90 5.71 -12.58
N ILE A 54 -31.13 5.77 -13.08
CA ILE A 54 -32.26 5.12 -12.41
C ILE A 54 -31.88 3.65 -12.26
N CYS A 55 -31.57 3.23 -11.03
CA CYS A 55 -31.20 1.86 -10.72
C CYS A 55 -32.32 0.95 -11.21
N TYR A 56 -32.06 0.13 -12.23
CA TYR A 56 -33.06 -0.79 -12.75
C TYR A 56 -33.47 -1.79 -11.66
N ARG A 57 -32.48 -2.26 -10.90
CA ARG A 57 -32.66 -3.08 -9.71
C ARG A 57 -31.58 -2.79 -8.68
N THR A 58 -32.00 -2.75 -7.42
CA THR A 58 -31.11 -2.62 -6.27
C THR A 58 -31.04 -3.94 -5.51
N VAL A 59 -29.83 -4.38 -5.20
CA VAL A 59 -29.52 -5.54 -4.35
C VAL A 59 -29.01 -5.01 -3.02
N PHE A 60 -29.67 -5.37 -1.92
CA PHE A 60 -29.29 -4.94 -0.57
C PHE A 60 -28.35 -5.94 0.10
N VAL A 61 -27.36 -5.42 0.82
CA VAL A 61 -26.38 -6.21 1.58
C VAL A 61 -26.42 -5.80 3.06
N HIS A 62 -26.52 -6.75 3.98
CA HIS A 62 -26.52 -6.48 5.42
C HIS A 62 -25.74 -7.56 6.17
N SER A 63 -24.66 -7.19 6.87
CA SER A 63 -23.75 -8.14 7.52
C SER A 63 -24.38 -8.97 8.65
N VAL A 64 -25.29 -8.37 9.42
CA VAL A 64 -25.96 -8.99 10.57
C VAL A 64 -27.21 -9.80 10.19
N THR A 65 -28.15 -9.19 9.46
CA THR A 65 -29.48 -9.79 9.20
C THR A 65 -29.59 -10.46 7.83
N GLY A 66 -28.59 -10.29 6.95
CA GLY A 66 -28.62 -10.85 5.62
C GLY A 66 -28.29 -12.34 5.57
N HIS A 67 -28.59 -12.96 4.43
CA HIS A 67 -28.20 -14.33 4.11
C HIS A 67 -27.85 -14.44 2.62
N ASP A 68 -26.76 -15.12 2.25
CA ASP A 68 -26.30 -15.21 0.84
C ASP A 68 -27.25 -16.03 -0.07
N LEU A 69 -28.25 -16.68 0.51
CA LEU A 69 -29.33 -17.38 -0.21
C LEU A 69 -30.60 -16.53 -0.35
N PHE A 70 -30.61 -15.30 0.17
CA PHE A 70 -31.74 -14.39 -0.01
C PHE A 70 -31.71 -13.73 -1.40
N ASP A 71 -32.85 -13.17 -1.80
CA ASP A 71 -33.06 -12.58 -3.12
C ASP A 71 -32.50 -11.15 -3.26
N GLY A 72 -31.90 -10.63 -2.19
CA GLY A 72 -31.27 -9.31 -2.16
C GLY A 72 -32.26 -8.16 -2.08
N THR A 73 -33.51 -8.42 -1.69
CA THR A 73 -34.51 -7.38 -1.40
C THR A 73 -34.18 -6.65 -0.10
N PHE A 74 -34.89 -5.55 0.17
CA PHE A 74 -34.68 -4.79 1.41
C PHE A 74 -35.02 -5.61 2.65
N GLU A 75 -36.09 -6.42 2.57
CA GLU A 75 -36.58 -7.30 3.64
C GLU A 75 -35.74 -8.57 3.76
N ARG A 76 -35.16 -9.05 2.65
CA ARG A 76 -34.29 -10.23 2.61
C ARG A 76 -32.96 -9.86 1.96
N PRO A 77 -32.11 -9.09 2.65
CA PRO A 77 -30.83 -8.64 2.11
C PRO A 77 -29.82 -9.78 2.05
N MET A 78 -28.85 -9.66 1.16
CA MET A 78 -27.74 -10.60 1.10
C MET A 78 -26.79 -10.45 2.28
N LYS A 79 -26.11 -11.55 2.62
CA LYS A 79 -24.91 -11.60 3.47
C LYS A 79 -23.93 -10.47 3.18
N THR A 80 -23.53 -10.50 1.92
CA THR A 80 -22.18 -10.11 1.53
C THR A 80 -22.15 -9.53 0.13
N ILE A 81 -21.12 -8.72 -0.12
CA ILE A 81 -21.00 -7.96 -1.36
C ILE A 81 -20.77 -8.88 -2.55
N GLN A 82 -20.00 -9.95 -2.40
CA GLN A 82 -19.73 -10.88 -3.49
C GLN A 82 -20.97 -11.72 -3.87
N ALA A 83 -21.82 -12.11 -2.91
CA ALA A 83 -23.09 -12.75 -3.23
C ALA A 83 -23.99 -11.77 -4.01
N ALA A 84 -24.00 -10.49 -3.62
CA ALA A 84 -24.70 -9.46 -4.34
C ALA A 84 -24.14 -9.28 -5.77
N LEU A 85 -22.81 -9.31 -5.95
CA LEU A 85 -22.18 -9.28 -7.27
C LEU A 85 -22.61 -10.48 -8.13
N THR A 86 -22.58 -11.70 -7.58
CA THR A 86 -23.05 -12.91 -8.28
C THR A 86 -24.53 -12.81 -8.68
N LEU A 87 -25.39 -12.24 -7.83
CA LEU A 87 -26.77 -11.96 -8.23
C LEU A 87 -26.83 -10.92 -9.34
N THR A 88 -26.07 -9.83 -9.27
CA THR A 88 -26.06 -8.83 -10.34
C THR A 88 -25.60 -9.42 -11.67
N HIS A 89 -24.62 -10.34 -11.69
CA HIS A 89 -24.23 -11.07 -12.90
C HIS A 89 -25.39 -11.88 -13.48
N THR A 90 -26.14 -12.58 -12.62
CA THR A 90 -27.32 -13.35 -13.04
C THR A 90 -28.43 -12.44 -13.56
N LEU A 91 -28.61 -11.26 -12.97
CA LEU A 91 -29.57 -10.27 -13.47
C LEU A 91 -29.15 -9.70 -14.83
N ARG A 92 -27.86 -9.53 -15.08
CA ARG A 92 -27.32 -9.10 -16.39
C ARG A 92 -27.48 -10.15 -17.48
N THR A 93 -27.49 -11.44 -17.15
CA THR A 93 -27.76 -12.47 -18.17
C THR A 93 -29.24 -12.56 -18.52
N MET A 94 -30.14 -12.21 -17.58
CA MET A 94 -31.59 -12.22 -17.77
C MET A 94 -32.15 -10.92 -18.37
N HIS A 95 -31.43 -9.80 -18.26
CA HIS A 95 -31.87 -8.47 -18.69
C HIS A 95 -30.81 -7.80 -19.57
N ASN A 96 -31.17 -6.76 -20.34
CA ASN A 96 -30.20 -6.05 -21.19
C ASN A 96 -29.04 -5.48 -20.36
N SER A 97 -27.79 -5.72 -20.80
CA SER A 97 -26.52 -5.30 -20.18
C SER A 97 -26.37 -3.78 -20.01
N ASP A 98 -27.16 -3.01 -20.76
CA ASP A 98 -27.14 -1.53 -20.72
C ASP A 98 -27.77 -0.95 -19.45
N HIS A 99 -28.51 -1.75 -18.66
CA HIS A 99 -29.11 -1.27 -17.43
C HIS A 99 -28.09 -1.12 -16.30
N THR A 100 -28.21 -0.01 -15.58
CA THR A 100 -27.48 0.21 -14.34
C THR A 100 -28.08 -0.61 -13.21
N LEU A 101 -27.27 -1.47 -12.59
CA LEU A 101 -27.59 -2.22 -11.38
C LEU A 101 -26.95 -1.55 -10.18
N CYS A 102 -27.58 -1.68 -9.01
CA CYS A 102 -27.11 -1.04 -7.79
C CYS A 102 -26.94 -2.07 -6.67
N ILE A 103 -25.84 -1.99 -5.94
CA ILE A 103 -25.62 -2.69 -4.68
C ILE A 103 -25.67 -1.63 -3.58
N SER A 104 -26.66 -1.72 -2.69
CA SER A 104 -26.82 -0.81 -1.56
C SER A 104 -26.49 -1.54 -0.26
N ILE A 105 -25.44 -1.06 0.42
CA ILE A 105 -24.87 -1.71 1.60
C ILE A 105 -25.42 -1.05 2.86
N ARG A 106 -25.96 -1.85 3.76
CA ARG A 106 -26.47 -1.40 5.06
C ARG A 106 -25.34 -1.14 6.05
N GLY A 107 -25.59 -0.28 7.02
CA GLY A 107 -24.62 0.15 8.02
C GLY A 107 -24.01 -1.00 8.81
N GLY A 108 -22.70 -0.93 9.01
CA GLY A 108 -21.93 -1.96 9.70
C GLY A 108 -20.49 -2.05 9.21
N THR A 109 -19.73 -2.91 9.87
CA THR A 109 -18.34 -3.22 9.49
C THR A 109 -18.29 -4.56 8.75
N TYR A 110 -17.65 -4.56 7.60
CA TYR A 110 -17.45 -5.71 6.73
C TYR A 110 -15.96 -6.01 6.66
N TYR A 111 -15.53 -7.07 7.34
CA TYR A 111 -14.15 -7.53 7.37
C TYR A 111 -13.85 -8.37 6.13
N LEU A 112 -13.08 -7.82 5.19
CA LEU A 112 -12.68 -8.45 3.93
C LEU A 112 -11.33 -9.20 4.06
N GLY A 113 -10.69 -9.13 5.23
CA GLY A 113 -9.44 -9.83 5.51
C GLY A 113 -9.61 -11.28 5.95
N THR A 114 -10.84 -11.72 6.27
CA THR A 114 -11.09 -13.05 6.85
C THR A 114 -10.98 -14.14 5.79
N ASN A 115 -10.09 -15.11 6.02
CA ASN A 115 -10.06 -16.32 5.18
C ASN A 115 -11.32 -17.15 5.39
N VAL A 116 -11.79 -17.75 4.30
CA VAL A 116 -12.90 -18.71 4.29
C VAL A 116 -12.61 -19.82 5.30
N THR A 117 -13.35 -19.83 6.41
CA THR A 117 -13.55 -21.03 7.21
C THR A 117 -14.84 -21.68 6.76
N THR A 118 -14.95 -23.01 6.92
CA THR A 118 -16.08 -23.83 6.45
C THR A 118 -17.46 -23.42 7.00
N THR A 119 -17.51 -22.45 7.91
CA THR A 119 -18.72 -21.90 8.55
C THR A 119 -19.01 -20.44 8.20
N SER A 120 -18.17 -19.78 7.41
CA SER A 120 -18.40 -18.42 6.92
C SER A 120 -18.17 -18.36 5.42
N SER A 121 -19.25 -18.26 4.65
CA SER A 121 -19.16 -17.72 3.30
C SER A 121 -18.60 -16.29 3.42
N GLN A 122 -17.57 -15.96 2.62
CA GLN A 122 -17.10 -14.59 2.23
C GLN A 122 -15.99 -13.95 3.13
N ILE A 123 -14.98 -13.16 2.68
CA ILE A 123 -14.55 -12.56 1.38
C ILE A 123 -13.06 -12.10 1.47
N GLY A 124 -12.35 -12.04 0.32
CA GLY A 124 -11.07 -11.31 0.09
C GLY A 124 -11.28 -9.92 -0.53
N ALA A 125 -10.44 -9.44 -1.46
CA ALA A 125 -10.74 -8.16 -2.13
C ALA A 125 -12.04 -8.23 -2.98
N ILE A 126 -12.82 -7.14 -3.06
CA ILE A 126 -13.94 -6.98 -4.00
C ILE A 126 -13.34 -6.79 -5.40
N ALA A 127 -13.49 -7.79 -6.27
CA ALA A 127 -12.95 -7.77 -7.62
C ALA A 127 -14.07 -7.50 -8.64
N LEU A 128 -14.04 -6.32 -9.24
CA LEU A 128 -14.90 -5.91 -10.35
C LEU A 128 -14.17 -6.12 -11.67
N THR A 129 -14.86 -6.74 -12.60
CA THR A 129 -14.39 -7.09 -13.95
C THR A 129 -15.29 -6.42 -15.00
N SER A 130 -15.07 -6.68 -16.29
CA SER A 130 -15.92 -6.12 -17.35
C SER A 130 -17.39 -6.55 -17.21
N ASN A 131 -17.67 -7.72 -16.60
CA ASN A 131 -19.02 -8.19 -16.23
C ASN A 131 -19.74 -7.29 -15.20
N ASP A 132 -18.99 -6.44 -14.51
CA ASP A 132 -19.48 -5.52 -13.48
C ASP A 132 -19.69 -4.10 -14.04
N SER A 133 -19.62 -3.91 -15.36
CA SER A 133 -19.89 -2.60 -15.99
C SER A 133 -21.33 -2.14 -15.77
N ASN A 134 -21.60 -0.83 -15.72
CA ASN A 134 -22.91 -0.24 -15.38
C ASN A 134 -23.38 -0.61 -13.95
N LEU A 135 -22.51 -0.41 -12.96
CA LEU A 135 -22.75 -0.79 -11.56
C LEU A 135 -22.53 0.37 -10.60
N VAL A 136 -23.47 0.55 -9.66
CA VAL A 136 -23.32 1.43 -8.50
C VAL A 136 -23.11 0.59 -7.25
N ILE A 137 -22.08 0.88 -6.46
CA ILE A 137 -21.91 0.35 -5.11
C ILE A 137 -21.93 1.54 -4.14
N GLU A 138 -22.93 1.57 -3.27
CA GLU A 138 -23.13 2.68 -2.34
C GLU A 138 -23.58 2.21 -0.96
N ASN A 139 -23.38 3.05 0.05
CA ASN A 139 -24.08 2.88 1.32
C ASN A 139 -25.58 3.15 1.14
N TYR A 140 -26.41 2.55 2.00
CA TYR A 140 -27.83 2.83 2.04
C TYR A 140 -28.07 4.18 2.73
N GLN A 141 -28.54 5.16 1.96
CA GLN A 141 -28.74 6.54 2.44
C GLN A 141 -27.44 7.11 3.04
N ASP A 142 -27.45 7.48 4.31
CA ASP A 142 -26.29 7.98 5.05
C ASP A 142 -25.80 6.99 6.12
N GLU A 143 -26.20 5.71 6.01
CA GLU A 143 -25.72 4.68 6.93
C GLU A 143 -24.20 4.52 6.83
N ARG A 144 -23.54 4.36 7.98
CA ARG A 144 -22.08 4.23 8.07
C ARG A 144 -21.65 2.81 7.68
N VAL A 145 -21.06 2.68 6.48
CA VAL A 145 -20.54 1.41 5.96
C VAL A 145 -19.01 1.41 6.01
N VAL A 146 -18.43 0.46 6.74
CA VAL A 146 -16.98 0.28 6.86
C VAL A 146 -16.55 -0.99 6.16
N LEU A 147 -15.66 -0.87 5.18
CA LEU A 147 -14.93 -1.97 4.57
C LEU A 147 -13.54 -2.04 5.19
N SER A 148 -13.28 -3.10 5.96
CA SER A 148 -12.00 -3.32 6.64
C SER A 148 -11.18 -4.36 5.91
N GLY A 149 -9.89 -4.06 5.67
CA GLY A 149 -8.91 -5.03 5.15
C GLY A 149 -8.38 -6.00 6.19
N GLY A 150 -8.85 -5.88 7.42
CA GLY A 150 -8.42 -6.68 8.54
C GLY A 150 -9.35 -7.83 8.87
N THR A 151 -8.98 -8.53 9.92
CA THR A 151 -9.75 -9.58 10.58
C THR A 151 -9.91 -9.23 12.04
N LEU A 152 -11.15 -9.20 12.53
CA LEU A 152 -11.47 -9.05 13.94
C LEU A 152 -10.85 -10.20 14.74
N LEU A 153 -10.12 -9.86 15.80
CA LEU A 153 -9.44 -10.82 16.66
C LEU A 153 -10.27 -11.11 17.91
N GLN A 154 -10.62 -12.38 18.09
CA GLN A 154 -11.21 -12.87 19.33
C GLN A 154 -10.08 -13.36 20.25
N LEU A 155 -9.61 -12.48 21.14
CA LEU A 155 -8.44 -12.72 21.98
C LEU A 155 -8.81 -13.03 23.42
N GLN A 156 -8.09 -13.98 24.00
CA GLN A 156 -8.16 -14.30 25.44
C GLN A 156 -6.84 -13.85 26.07
N TRP A 157 -6.88 -12.69 26.71
CA TRP A 157 -5.69 -12.05 27.26
C TRP A 157 -5.29 -12.66 28.60
N SER A 158 -3.98 -12.80 28.80
CA SER A 158 -3.37 -13.22 30.07
C SER A 158 -2.12 -12.38 30.32
N VAL A 159 -1.73 -12.24 31.59
CA VAL A 159 -0.51 -11.52 31.95
C VAL A 159 0.71 -12.30 31.46
N HIS A 160 1.58 -11.66 30.70
CA HIS A 160 2.91 -12.18 30.35
C HIS A 160 3.95 -11.78 31.40
N ALA A 161 4.09 -10.47 31.65
CA ALA A 161 5.08 -9.92 32.58
C ALA A 161 4.63 -8.56 33.14
N LYS A 162 5.15 -8.18 34.31
CA LYS A 162 5.05 -6.81 34.84
C LYS A 162 6.39 -6.12 34.66
N THR A 163 6.42 -4.95 34.04
CA THR A 163 7.65 -4.18 33.81
C THR A 163 7.88 -3.20 34.96
N ALA A 164 9.14 -2.85 35.21
CA ALA A 164 9.51 -1.90 36.27
C ALA A 164 9.05 -0.45 35.96
N ALA A 165 8.75 -0.15 34.70
CA ALA A 165 8.37 1.17 34.18
C ALA A 165 6.85 1.39 34.05
N VAL A 166 6.04 0.76 34.92
CA VAL A 166 4.58 0.95 35.09
C VAL A 166 3.67 0.11 34.15
N GLY A 167 4.22 -0.65 33.19
CA GLY A 167 3.43 -1.45 32.25
C GLY A 167 3.20 -2.91 32.67
N THR A 168 2.06 -3.49 32.30
CA THR A 168 1.87 -4.95 32.27
C THR A 168 1.87 -5.40 30.82
N ILE A 169 2.77 -6.28 30.42
CA ILE A 169 2.71 -6.91 29.09
C ILE A 169 1.64 -7.99 29.16
N MET A 170 0.64 -7.87 28.31
CA MET A 170 -0.41 -8.85 28.11
C MET A 170 -0.05 -9.71 26.90
N LYS A 171 -0.50 -10.97 26.91
CA LYS A 171 -0.38 -11.87 25.76
C LYS A 171 -1.68 -12.60 25.45
N ALA A 172 -1.91 -12.87 24.17
CA ALA A 172 -3.01 -13.69 23.68
C ALA A 172 -2.55 -14.54 22.49
N GLN A 173 -3.20 -15.68 22.29
CA GLN A 173 -2.98 -16.51 21.11
C GLN A 173 -3.73 -15.93 19.92
N VAL A 174 -3.04 -15.76 18.79
CA VAL A 174 -3.66 -15.30 17.55
C VAL A 174 -4.47 -16.46 16.95
N PRO A 175 -5.75 -16.25 16.62
CA PRO A 175 -6.60 -17.30 16.05
C PRO A 175 -6.04 -17.90 14.76
N SER A 176 -6.30 -19.18 14.53
CA SER A 176 -5.74 -19.93 13.39
C SER A 176 -6.17 -19.42 12.02
N TYR A 177 -7.34 -18.76 11.93
CA TYR A 177 -7.88 -18.17 10.70
C TYR A 177 -7.11 -16.93 10.21
N VAL A 178 -6.27 -16.33 11.06
CA VAL A 178 -5.42 -15.18 10.72
C VAL A 178 -4.14 -15.68 10.05
N LYS A 179 -3.83 -15.15 8.86
CA LYS A 179 -2.53 -15.39 8.20
C LYS A 179 -1.47 -14.49 8.81
N LEU A 180 -0.52 -15.08 9.52
CA LEU A 180 0.56 -14.34 10.20
C LEU A 180 1.53 -13.64 9.23
N ASN A 181 1.65 -14.13 8.00
CA ASN A 181 2.51 -13.51 6.99
C ASN A 181 1.91 -12.20 6.44
N ASP A 182 0.58 -12.06 6.50
CA ASP A 182 -0.14 -10.88 6.05
C ASP A 182 -0.50 -9.91 7.19
N PHE A 183 -0.42 -10.39 8.44
CA PHE A 183 -0.54 -9.58 9.65
C PHE A 183 0.76 -8.81 9.90
N ASN A 184 0.75 -7.55 9.47
CA ASN A 184 1.85 -6.61 9.61
C ASN A 184 1.45 -5.26 10.24
N GLU A 185 0.16 -5.03 10.45
CA GLU A 185 -0.37 -3.87 11.17
C GLU A 185 -1.46 -4.37 12.14
N LEU A 186 -1.47 -3.83 13.35
CA LEU A 186 -2.54 -4.05 14.33
C LEU A 186 -3.36 -2.76 14.43
N TYR A 187 -4.68 -2.89 14.44
CA TYR A 187 -5.59 -1.79 14.69
C TYR A 187 -6.35 -2.05 15.99
N ILE A 188 -6.41 -1.05 16.85
CA ILE A 188 -7.06 -1.07 18.16
C ILE A 188 -8.09 0.05 18.18
N ASP A 189 -9.36 -0.30 18.44
CA ASP A 189 -10.49 0.63 18.46
C ASP A 189 -10.53 1.57 17.23
N GLY A 190 -10.22 1.01 16.05
CA GLY A 190 -10.23 1.70 14.76
C GLY A 190 -9.02 2.61 14.49
N LYS A 191 -7.95 2.53 15.29
CA LYS A 191 -6.70 3.27 15.09
C LYS A 191 -5.51 2.33 14.96
N ARG A 192 -4.53 2.67 14.13
CA ARG A 192 -3.26 1.93 14.04
C ARG A 192 -2.56 1.93 15.40
N ALA A 193 -2.20 0.75 15.87
CA ALA A 193 -1.44 0.57 17.10
C ALA A 193 0.07 0.74 16.83
N ILE A 194 0.81 1.15 17.86
CA ILE A 194 2.24 1.41 17.76
C ILE A 194 2.97 0.08 17.86
N VAL A 195 3.68 -0.34 16.81
CA VAL A 195 4.55 -1.52 16.93
C VAL A 195 5.70 -1.21 17.91
N ALA A 196 6.08 -2.17 18.74
CA ALA A 196 7.22 -2.07 19.65
C ALA A 196 8.44 -1.50 18.92
N LYS A 197 8.93 -0.34 19.38
CA LYS A 197 9.95 0.41 18.64
C LYS A 197 10.85 1.24 19.53
N TYR A 198 12.01 1.59 19.00
CA TYR A 198 12.92 2.52 19.65
C TYR A 198 13.45 3.60 18.68
N PRO A 199 13.45 4.88 19.08
CA PRO A 199 12.90 5.40 20.34
C PRO A 199 11.38 5.29 20.41
N ASN A 200 10.86 5.23 21.64
CA ASN A 200 9.42 5.26 21.91
C ASN A 200 8.78 6.51 21.34
N GLY A 201 7.49 6.40 21.00
CA GLY A 201 6.70 7.49 20.46
C GLY A 201 6.02 7.10 19.16
N ASP A 202 4.95 7.82 18.83
CA ASP A 202 4.13 7.60 17.65
C ASP A 202 4.62 8.49 16.50
N PRO A 203 5.35 7.93 15.50
CA PRO A 203 5.85 8.73 14.40
C PRO A 203 4.73 9.27 13.49
N SER A 204 3.49 8.75 13.59
CA SER A 204 2.36 9.25 12.81
C SER A 204 1.79 10.56 13.34
N THR A 205 1.90 10.83 14.64
CA THR A 205 1.33 12.02 15.30
C THR A 205 2.37 12.99 15.85
N GLN A 206 3.57 12.50 16.20
CA GLN A 206 4.61 13.31 16.83
C GLN A 206 5.56 13.91 15.79
N GLY A 207 5.91 13.19 14.71
CA GLY A 207 6.70 13.75 13.60
C GLY A 207 8.12 14.23 13.98
N LEU A 208 8.92 14.60 12.98
CA LEU A 208 10.36 14.91 13.16
C LEU A 208 10.67 16.15 14.01
N TYR A 209 9.73 17.08 14.14
CA TYR A 209 9.95 18.37 14.81
C TYR A 209 9.23 18.49 16.16
N ALA A 210 8.65 17.39 16.66
CA ALA A 210 8.18 17.34 18.03
C ALA A 210 9.35 17.20 19.01
N LYS A 211 9.04 17.52 20.27
CA LYS A 211 9.96 17.34 21.40
C LYS A 211 10.41 15.89 21.56
N ASP A 212 9.49 14.95 21.39
CA ASP A 212 9.71 13.51 21.48
C ASP A 212 9.27 12.88 20.15
N PRO A 213 10.12 12.94 19.10
CA PRO A 213 9.70 12.67 17.73
C PRO A 213 9.48 11.17 17.46
N GLY A 214 9.93 10.29 18.36
CA GLY A 214 10.01 8.85 18.11
C GLY A 214 11.06 8.48 17.05
N PHE A 215 12.03 9.36 16.80
CA PHE A 215 13.17 9.15 15.91
C PHE A 215 14.48 9.43 16.66
N SER A 216 15.50 8.63 16.36
CA SER A 216 16.87 8.84 16.82
C SER A 216 17.69 9.61 15.79
N PHE A 217 18.53 10.52 16.28
CA PHE A 217 19.55 11.25 15.50
C PHE A 217 20.97 10.75 15.83
N ASP A 218 21.07 9.57 16.45
CA ASP A 218 22.32 9.03 16.98
C ASP A 218 23.00 8.01 16.06
N ALA A 219 22.76 8.15 14.76
CA ALA A 219 23.57 7.48 13.76
C ALA A 219 25.03 7.98 13.91
N HIS A 220 25.95 7.07 14.22
CA HIS A 220 27.38 7.38 14.21
C HIS A 220 27.97 7.21 12.81
N ARG A 221 27.58 6.14 12.11
CA ARG A 221 28.05 5.84 10.76
C ARG A 221 27.04 4.98 10.00
N TRP A 222 26.78 5.34 8.76
CA TRP A 222 26.10 4.46 7.80
C TRP A 222 27.14 3.60 7.08
N TRP A 223 26.86 2.30 6.95
CA TRP A 223 27.77 1.38 6.28
C TRP A 223 27.66 1.51 4.77
N PRO A 224 28.78 1.71 4.05
CA PRO A 224 28.76 2.01 2.63
C PRO A 224 27.96 0.97 1.82
N PRO A 225 27.17 1.42 0.83
CA PRO A 225 26.45 0.57 -0.10
C PRO A 225 27.33 -0.51 -0.75
N SER A 226 26.76 -1.66 -1.09
CA SER A 226 27.39 -2.61 -2.00
C SER A 226 27.04 -2.26 -3.44
N PHE A 227 28.05 -1.99 -4.27
CA PHE A 227 27.81 -1.68 -5.67
C PHE A 227 27.59 -2.94 -6.49
N ASN A 228 26.45 -3.01 -7.18
CA ASN A 228 26.15 -4.07 -8.14
C ASN A 228 25.84 -3.45 -9.50
N ARG A 229 26.68 -3.72 -10.51
CA ARG A 229 26.56 -3.07 -11.82
C ARG A 229 25.31 -3.57 -12.55
N SER A 230 24.45 -2.64 -12.94
CA SER A 230 23.37 -2.89 -13.89
C SER A 230 23.89 -2.87 -15.33
N VAL A 231 23.16 -3.54 -16.22
CA VAL A 231 23.31 -3.35 -17.67
C VAL A 231 22.67 -2.02 -18.02
N GLU A 232 23.39 -1.17 -18.76
CA GLU A 232 22.90 0.15 -19.14
C GLU A 232 22.35 0.13 -20.58
N ILE A 233 21.11 0.55 -20.72
CA ILE A 233 20.47 0.85 -22.01
C ILE A 233 20.50 2.37 -22.16
N ARG A 234 21.13 2.87 -23.23
CA ARG A 234 21.09 4.28 -23.62
C ARG A 234 20.30 4.44 -24.91
N VAL A 235 19.27 5.27 -24.87
CA VAL A 235 18.49 5.62 -26.05
C VAL A 235 19.11 6.86 -26.69
N GLN A 236 19.68 6.71 -27.88
CA GLN A 236 20.43 7.76 -28.56
C GLN A 236 19.55 8.92 -29.04
N GLU A 237 18.30 8.65 -29.40
CA GLU A 237 17.36 9.67 -29.88
C GLU A 237 15.96 9.45 -29.29
N PRO A 238 15.21 10.52 -28.94
CA PRO A 238 15.54 11.92 -29.16
C PRO A 238 16.59 12.47 -28.18
N TYR A 239 17.52 13.27 -28.72
CA TYR A 239 18.51 14.02 -27.97
C TYR A 239 17.98 15.40 -27.55
N ARG A 240 18.05 15.70 -26.25
CA ARG A 240 17.65 17.00 -25.68
C ARG A 240 18.90 17.87 -25.45
N ASN A 241 19.14 18.81 -26.34
CA ASN A 241 20.27 19.75 -26.21
C ASN A 241 20.05 20.74 -25.05
N GLY A 242 21.13 21.12 -24.34
CA GLY A 242 21.11 22.15 -23.29
C GLY A 242 20.57 21.70 -21.92
N THR A 243 20.42 20.39 -21.68
CA THR A 243 20.03 19.82 -20.38
C THR A 243 21.05 18.78 -19.91
N VAL A 244 21.17 18.56 -18.61
CA VAL A 244 21.95 17.44 -18.04
C VAL A 244 21.33 16.08 -18.38
N PHE A 245 20.04 16.04 -18.70
CA PHE A 245 19.31 14.83 -19.11
C PHE A 245 19.14 14.77 -20.63
N THR A 246 20.26 14.65 -21.35
CA THR A 246 20.27 14.72 -22.83
C THR A 246 19.57 13.54 -23.49
N ASN A 247 19.68 12.35 -22.91
CA ASN A 247 19.16 11.10 -23.46
C ASN A 247 18.43 10.32 -22.37
N TYR A 248 17.48 9.48 -22.79
CA TYR A 248 16.91 8.50 -21.87
C TYR A 248 17.91 7.36 -21.64
N GLN A 249 18.03 6.95 -20.39
CA GLN A 249 18.84 5.80 -19.99
C GLN A 249 18.05 4.90 -19.04
N LEU A 250 18.42 3.63 -19.00
CA LEU A 250 17.80 2.66 -18.11
C LEU A 250 18.81 1.61 -17.67
N GLY A 251 18.94 1.45 -16.35
CA GLY A 251 19.62 0.31 -15.76
C GLY A 251 18.72 -0.91 -15.72
N VAL A 252 19.23 -2.09 -16.08
CA VAL A 252 18.52 -3.37 -16.00
C VAL A 252 19.33 -4.38 -15.19
N GLY A 253 18.69 -5.06 -14.24
CA GLY A 253 19.35 -6.00 -13.34
C GLY A 253 20.38 -5.31 -12.43
N GLY A 254 21.35 -6.06 -11.91
CA GLY A 254 22.38 -5.49 -11.02
C GLY A 254 21.77 -4.80 -9.79
N GLY A 255 22.13 -3.54 -9.56
CA GLY A 255 21.52 -2.69 -8.51
C GLY A 255 20.03 -2.44 -8.67
N ALA A 256 19.53 -2.42 -9.92
CA ALA A 256 18.11 -2.29 -10.22
C ALA A 256 17.29 -3.56 -9.91
N ALA A 257 17.93 -4.69 -9.57
CA ALA A 257 17.24 -5.96 -9.34
C ALA A 257 16.28 -5.95 -8.13
N VAL A 258 16.41 -4.96 -7.25
CA VAL A 258 15.52 -4.75 -6.10
C VAL A 258 14.12 -4.26 -6.49
N PHE A 259 13.97 -3.68 -7.69
CA PHE A 259 12.70 -3.16 -8.18
C PHE A 259 11.90 -4.22 -8.96
N ASN A 260 10.63 -3.92 -9.21
CA ASN A 260 9.76 -4.68 -10.09
C ASN A 260 8.97 -3.73 -11.02
N PRO A 261 9.31 -3.64 -12.32
CA PRO A 261 10.39 -4.36 -12.99
C PRO A 261 11.79 -4.05 -12.43
N PRO A 262 12.80 -4.97 -12.51
CA PRO A 262 14.22 -4.77 -12.20
C PRO A 262 14.93 -3.74 -13.10
N THR A 263 14.33 -2.57 -13.21
CA THR A 263 14.79 -1.45 -14.01
C THR A 263 14.79 -0.18 -13.18
N ASN A 264 15.82 0.65 -13.36
CA ASN A 264 15.93 1.92 -12.66
C ASN A 264 16.74 2.92 -13.49
N PHE A 265 16.20 4.12 -13.68
CA PHE A 265 16.86 5.22 -14.39
C PHE A 265 18.19 5.64 -13.74
N TRP A 266 18.28 5.57 -12.40
CA TRP A 266 19.45 5.98 -11.63
C TRP A 266 20.46 4.86 -11.38
N SER A 267 20.20 3.62 -11.80
CA SER A 267 21.11 2.49 -11.60
C SER A 267 21.87 2.20 -12.91
N THR A 268 22.78 3.07 -13.35
CA THR A 268 23.52 2.90 -14.62
C THR A 268 25.04 2.90 -14.43
N ALA A 269 25.85 2.68 -15.48
CA ALA A 269 27.30 2.79 -15.33
C ALA A 269 27.77 4.25 -15.26
N SER A 270 26.98 5.18 -15.81
CA SER A 270 27.30 6.61 -15.83
C SER A 270 26.02 7.45 -15.78
N PRO A 271 25.41 7.66 -14.59
CA PRO A 271 24.20 8.43 -14.46
C PRO A 271 24.40 9.90 -14.93
N PRO A 272 23.37 10.53 -15.53
CA PRO A 272 23.47 11.86 -16.15
C PRO A 272 23.71 12.97 -15.12
N ALA A 273 23.33 12.73 -13.87
CA ALA A 273 23.58 13.60 -12.75
C ALA A 273 23.62 12.78 -11.45
N GLY A 274 24.48 13.18 -10.51
CA GLY A 274 24.53 12.56 -9.19
C GLY A 274 25.10 11.15 -9.13
N ASP A 275 24.89 10.51 -7.98
CA ASP A 275 25.32 9.15 -7.75
C ASP A 275 24.31 8.12 -8.28
N ASN A 276 24.82 6.91 -8.53
CA ASN A 276 24.00 5.77 -8.86
C ASN A 276 23.02 5.42 -7.74
N TYR A 277 21.99 4.62 -8.05
CA TYR A 277 21.16 4.03 -7.02
C TYR A 277 22.00 3.35 -5.94
N VAL A 278 22.00 3.94 -4.76
CA VAL A 278 22.79 3.48 -3.62
C VAL A 278 21.98 3.62 -2.34
N VAL A 279 22.01 2.58 -1.52
CA VAL A 279 21.40 2.59 -0.18
C VAL A 279 22.38 1.97 0.80
N PRO A 280 22.45 2.48 2.05
CA PRO A 280 23.36 1.95 3.04
C PRO A 280 23.03 0.48 3.34
N ARG A 281 24.04 -0.30 3.71
CA ARG A 281 23.88 -1.73 4.05
C ARG A 281 23.84 -2.00 5.56
N GLY A 282 23.87 -0.95 6.36
CA GLY A 282 23.88 -1.04 7.81
C GLY A 282 24.08 0.31 8.46
N LEU A 283 24.01 0.33 9.78
CA LEU A 283 24.07 1.49 10.64
C LEU A 283 24.83 1.15 11.92
N THR A 284 25.85 1.94 12.25
CA THR A 284 26.46 1.97 13.58
C THR A 284 25.87 3.12 14.36
N VAL A 285 25.34 2.86 15.55
CA VAL A 285 24.76 3.87 16.43
C VAL A 285 25.78 4.32 17.49
N LYS A 286 25.63 5.53 18.01
CA LYS A 286 26.51 6.03 19.09
C LYS A 286 26.37 5.15 20.34
N ASN A 287 27.46 5.03 21.10
CA ASN A 287 27.47 4.26 22.35
C ASN A 287 26.41 4.79 23.33
N GLY A 288 25.59 3.89 23.87
CA GLY A 288 24.50 4.22 24.80
C GLY A 288 23.24 4.79 24.16
N ALA A 289 23.21 5.02 22.84
CA ALA A 289 22.04 5.58 22.17
C ALA A 289 20.86 4.60 22.07
N MET A 290 21.14 3.30 22.00
CA MET A 290 20.14 2.23 22.00
C MET A 290 20.40 1.30 23.19
N PRO A 291 19.66 1.45 24.30
CA PRO A 291 19.98 0.76 25.56
C PRO A 291 19.75 -0.76 25.48
N HIS A 292 18.80 -1.23 24.67
CA HIS A 292 18.44 -2.64 24.60
C HIS A 292 19.08 -3.43 23.45
N ILE A 293 19.86 -2.77 22.58
CA ILE A 293 20.47 -3.42 21.39
C ILE A 293 21.29 -4.68 21.75
N GLY A 294 21.94 -4.69 22.91
CA GLY A 294 22.72 -5.84 23.40
C GLY A 294 21.88 -7.03 23.87
N ASN A 295 20.58 -6.82 24.11
CA ASN A 295 19.66 -7.81 24.67
C ASN A 295 18.72 -8.42 23.62
N TRP A 296 18.74 -7.92 22.37
CA TRP A 296 17.86 -8.41 21.31
C TRP A 296 18.11 -9.89 21.01
N SER A 297 17.14 -10.73 21.37
CA SER A 297 17.24 -12.18 21.18
C SER A 297 16.97 -12.61 19.73
N LYS A 298 16.08 -11.90 19.02
CA LYS A 298 15.70 -12.18 17.62
C LYS A 298 15.70 -10.90 16.77
N PRO A 299 16.87 -10.28 16.52
CA PRO A 299 16.96 -9.02 15.77
C PRO A 299 16.39 -9.12 14.35
N THR A 300 16.38 -10.31 13.74
CA THR A 300 15.87 -10.56 12.38
C THR A 300 14.36 -10.39 12.24
N THR A 301 13.63 -10.20 13.34
CA THR A 301 12.20 -9.82 13.30
C THR A 301 12.01 -8.33 13.01
N GLY A 302 13.04 -7.51 13.27
CA GLY A 302 12.92 -6.07 13.24
C GLY A 302 13.18 -5.41 11.90
N PHE A 303 12.77 -4.14 11.83
CA PHE A 303 12.99 -3.24 10.71
C PHE A 303 13.70 -1.98 11.18
N VAL A 304 14.57 -1.43 10.33
CA VAL A 304 15.08 -0.06 10.47
C VAL A 304 14.33 0.83 9.49
N HIS A 305 13.65 1.83 10.02
CA HIS A 305 13.05 2.91 9.25
C HIS A 305 13.99 4.11 9.32
N ALA A 306 14.37 4.67 8.18
CA ALA A 306 15.33 5.76 8.11
C ALA A 306 14.89 6.80 7.10
N PHE A 307 15.06 8.08 7.40
CA PHE A 307 14.97 9.11 6.39
C PHE A 307 16.17 9.05 5.45
N HIS A 308 15.97 9.44 4.19
CA HIS A 308 17.05 9.84 3.31
C HIS A 308 17.87 10.97 3.96
N ALA A 309 19.17 11.08 3.72
CA ALA A 309 20.03 12.12 4.34
C ALA A 309 19.52 13.55 4.14
N GLY A 310 18.92 13.83 2.98
CA GLY A 310 18.25 15.08 2.62
C GLY A 310 16.78 15.21 3.06
N TYR A 311 16.22 14.26 3.83
CA TYR A 311 14.87 14.27 4.40
C TYR A 311 13.68 14.36 3.42
N TRP A 312 13.92 14.28 2.12
CA TRP A 312 12.87 14.29 1.10
C TRP A 312 12.32 12.91 0.77
N GLY A 313 12.95 11.84 1.27
CA GLY A 313 12.54 10.44 1.10
C GLY A 313 12.79 9.62 2.36
N SER A 314 12.40 8.35 2.35
CA SER A 314 12.61 7.43 3.46
C SER A 314 12.78 6.00 2.97
N TRP A 315 13.45 5.18 3.76
CA TRP A 315 13.69 3.78 3.50
C TRP A 315 13.24 2.92 4.67
N VAL A 316 12.90 1.68 4.34
CA VAL A 316 12.71 0.62 5.32
C VAL A 316 13.61 -0.55 4.97
N PHE A 317 14.30 -1.09 5.98
CA PHE A 317 15.21 -2.23 5.87
C PHE A 317 14.87 -3.31 6.87
N GLU A 318 14.83 -4.57 6.44
CA GLU A 318 14.89 -5.71 7.34
C GLU A 318 16.26 -5.78 8.02
N ILE A 319 16.29 -6.18 9.29
CA ILE A 319 17.53 -6.40 10.03
C ILE A 319 18.09 -7.78 9.69
N ALA A 320 19.33 -7.83 9.21
CA ALA A 320 20.05 -9.09 8.93
C ALA A 320 20.74 -9.64 10.19
N SER A 321 21.44 -8.77 10.92
CA SER A 321 22.22 -9.13 12.10
C SER A 321 22.60 -7.91 12.91
N ILE A 322 23.02 -8.13 14.15
CA ILE A 322 23.63 -7.09 14.99
C ILE A 322 25.03 -7.50 15.44
N ASN A 323 25.89 -6.51 15.67
CA ASN A 323 27.11 -6.63 16.46
C ASN A 323 26.96 -5.69 17.66
N SER A 324 26.63 -6.24 18.82
CA SER A 324 26.35 -5.47 20.03
C SER A 324 27.61 -4.81 20.62
N THR A 325 28.80 -5.39 20.42
CA THR A 325 30.07 -4.78 20.83
C THR A 325 30.37 -3.49 20.06
N GLU A 326 30.00 -3.47 18.77
CA GLU A 326 30.21 -2.33 17.87
C GLU A 326 28.96 -1.49 17.67
N ASN A 327 27.87 -1.76 18.40
CA ASN A 327 26.55 -1.12 18.22
C ASN A 327 26.12 -1.00 16.74
N THR A 328 26.32 -2.08 15.99
CA THR A 328 26.12 -2.09 14.53
C THR A 328 24.96 -2.99 14.14
N ILE A 329 24.06 -2.47 13.32
CA ILE A 329 22.91 -3.15 12.73
C ILE A 329 23.18 -3.31 11.24
N MET A 330 23.22 -4.53 10.74
CA MET A 330 23.36 -4.82 9.31
C MET A 330 22.00 -5.07 8.68
N PHE A 331 21.82 -4.59 7.45
CA PHE A 331 20.54 -4.67 6.74
C PHE A 331 20.49 -5.87 5.80
N ALA A 332 19.27 -6.41 5.62
CA ALA A 332 18.93 -7.42 4.64
C ALA A 332 18.22 -6.76 3.45
N ARG A 333 16.93 -7.09 3.21
CA ARG A 333 16.13 -6.51 2.11
C ARG A 333 15.55 -5.16 2.52
N GLY A 334 15.53 -4.20 1.60
CA GLY A 334 14.99 -2.86 1.85
C GLY A 334 15.54 -1.79 0.91
N GLY A 335 15.22 -0.52 1.21
CA GLY A 335 15.78 0.65 0.51
C GLY A 335 15.15 0.99 -0.84
N PHE A 336 14.21 0.19 -1.32
CA PHE A 336 13.59 0.34 -2.64
C PHE A 336 12.41 1.33 -2.67
N GLN A 337 12.17 2.07 -1.59
CA GLN A 337 11.14 3.13 -1.51
C GLN A 337 11.60 4.43 -2.20
N GLU A 338 12.80 4.44 -2.76
CA GLU A 338 13.38 5.56 -3.49
C GLU A 338 14.12 5.06 -4.73
N ALA A 339 14.10 5.84 -5.81
CA ALA A 339 14.74 5.47 -7.07
C ALA A 339 16.24 5.79 -7.09
N ARG A 340 16.69 6.78 -6.32
CA ARG A 340 18.09 7.27 -6.35
C ARG A 340 18.90 6.89 -5.12
N GLY A 341 18.29 6.94 -3.94
CA GLY A 341 18.94 6.62 -2.70
C GLY A 341 20.05 7.63 -2.31
N SER A 342 20.77 7.30 -1.23
CA SER A 342 21.99 7.97 -0.79
C SER A 342 22.84 6.97 0.00
N ASP A 343 24.14 7.22 0.07
CA ASP A 343 25.08 6.41 0.84
C ASP A 343 24.96 6.59 2.37
N ALA A 344 24.15 7.55 2.82
CA ALA A 344 23.84 7.83 4.21
C ALA A 344 22.36 8.10 4.44
N GLY A 345 21.88 7.81 5.65
CA GLY A 345 20.53 8.15 6.12
C GLY A 345 20.51 9.32 7.12
N GLY A 346 19.31 9.83 7.35
CA GLY A 346 18.99 10.83 8.37
C GLY A 346 18.50 10.19 9.67
N ALA A 347 17.50 10.81 10.28
CA ALA A 347 16.86 10.27 11.49
C ALA A 347 16.25 8.89 11.24
N PHE A 348 16.28 8.01 12.24
CA PHE A 348 15.85 6.62 12.11
C PHE A 348 15.13 6.12 13.35
N TYR A 349 14.42 5.00 13.23
CA TYR A 349 13.97 4.20 14.37
C TYR A 349 14.05 2.71 14.02
N VAL A 350 14.09 1.88 15.05
CA VAL A 350 13.97 0.42 14.92
C VAL A 350 12.61 -0.01 15.41
N ALA A 351 11.98 -0.95 14.72
CA ALA A 351 10.65 -1.45 15.05
C ALA A 351 10.58 -2.98 14.99
N ASN A 352 9.54 -3.53 15.62
CA ASN A 352 9.21 -4.94 15.65
C ASN A 352 10.29 -5.81 16.32
N ILE A 353 10.77 -5.36 17.47
CA ILE A 353 11.68 -6.11 18.36
C ILE A 353 10.99 -6.27 19.71
N PHE A 354 10.94 -7.50 20.24
CA PHE A 354 10.22 -7.77 21.50
C PHE A 354 10.82 -7.04 22.69
N GLU A 355 12.14 -6.92 22.76
CA GLU A 355 12.84 -6.21 23.84
C GLU A 355 12.61 -4.69 23.82
N GLU A 356 12.06 -4.15 22.72
CA GLU A 356 11.60 -2.76 22.63
C GLU A 356 10.09 -2.63 22.90
N LEU A 357 9.41 -3.67 23.35
CA LEU A 357 8.03 -3.59 23.86
C LEU A 357 8.07 -3.09 25.31
N ASP A 358 8.29 -1.79 25.48
CA ASP A 358 8.55 -1.18 26.79
C ASP A 358 7.68 0.05 27.08
N SER A 359 6.87 0.48 26.12
CA SER A 359 6.01 1.66 26.23
C SER A 359 4.51 1.31 26.19
N PRO A 360 3.66 2.06 26.91
CA PRO A 360 2.22 1.90 26.79
C PRO A 360 1.71 2.06 25.35
N ASN A 361 0.73 1.24 25.00
CA ASN A 361 0.09 1.08 23.69
C ASN A 361 0.96 0.45 22.60
N GLU A 362 2.12 -0.10 22.95
CA GLU A 362 2.92 -0.87 22.02
C GLU A 362 2.44 -2.32 21.89
N TRP A 363 2.68 -2.91 20.71
CA TRP A 363 2.41 -4.33 20.44
C TRP A 363 3.58 -5.02 19.75
N PHE A 364 3.65 -6.34 19.91
CA PHE A 364 4.60 -7.21 19.21
C PHE A 364 3.93 -8.53 18.85
N LEU A 365 4.19 -9.06 17.65
CA LEU A 365 3.70 -10.36 17.22
C LEU A 365 4.85 -11.35 17.08
N ASP A 366 4.86 -12.36 17.95
CA ASP A 366 5.71 -13.53 17.76
C ASP A 366 5.03 -14.50 16.80
N LYS A 367 5.51 -14.52 15.55
CA LYS A 367 4.97 -15.39 14.49
C LYS A 367 5.31 -16.86 14.71
N ASP A 368 6.40 -17.18 15.39
CA ASP A 368 6.81 -18.57 15.65
C ASP A 368 5.86 -19.24 16.64
N THR A 369 5.47 -18.49 17.68
CA THR A 369 4.57 -19.00 18.73
C THR A 369 3.11 -18.60 18.53
N ARG A 370 2.79 -17.84 17.47
CA ARG A 370 1.48 -17.22 17.20
C ARG A 370 0.96 -16.38 18.37
N THR A 371 1.85 -15.75 19.13
CA THR A 371 1.50 -14.98 20.32
C THR A 371 1.52 -13.49 20.01
N LEU A 372 0.39 -12.83 20.23
CA LEU A 372 0.30 -11.36 20.21
C LEU A 372 0.58 -10.85 21.62
N TYR A 373 1.50 -9.91 21.73
CA TYR A 373 1.83 -9.18 22.94
C TYR A 373 1.38 -7.73 22.81
N PHE A 374 0.85 -7.17 23.89
CA PHE A 374 0.38 -5.79 23.94
C PHE A 374 0.59 -5.22 25.35
N MET A 375 1.05 -3.98 25.43
CA MET A 375 1.18 -3.26 26.69
C MET A 375 0.08 -2.20 26.79
N PRO A 376 -1.07 -2.43 27.47
CA PRO A 376 -2.10 -1.42 27.63
C PRO A 376 -1.62 -0.22 28.44
N ASN A 377 -2.12 0.97 28.10
CA ASN A 377 -2.09 2.12 29.00
C ASN A 377 -3.27 2.03 29.98
N GLU A 378 -3.04 1.32 31.10
CA GLU A 378 -4.04 0.99 32.13
C GLU A 378 -5.08 -0.04 31.68
N THR A 379 -6.17 0.40 31.04
CA THR A 379 -7.32 -0.46 30.72
C THR A 379 -7.12 -1.16 29.38
N MET A 380 -7.53 -2.43 29.30
CA MET A 380 -7.49 -3.17 28.04
C MET A 380 -8.50 -2.60 27.03
N PRO A 381 -8.08 -2.32 25.79
CA PRO A 381 -8.98 -1.99 24.69
C PRO A 381 -9.97 -3.12 24.38
N GLU A 382 -11.05 -2.78 23.67
CA GLU A 382 -12.13 -3.71 23.36
C GLU A 382 -11.92 -4.43 22.02
N VAL A 383 -11.56 -3.67 20.98
CA VAL A 383 -11.55 -4.17 19.60
C VAL A 383 -10.13 -4.25 19.06
N PHE A 384 -9.71 -5.45 18.69
CA PHE A 384 -8.44 -5.71 18.02
C PHE A 384 -8.68 -6.24 16.62
N VAL A 385 -8.02 -5.66 15.62
CA VAL A 385 -8.12 -6.06 14.21
C VAL A 385 -6.71 -6.27 13.65
N ALA A 386 -6.43 -7.46 13.14
CA ALA A 386 -5.18 -7.75 12.42
C ALA A 386 -5.34 -7.41 10.94
N SER A 387 -4.40 -6.68 10.35
CA SER A 387 -4.36 -6.48 8.90
C SER A 387 -4.23 -7.83 8.15
N GLN A 388 -4.88 -7.96 6.99
CA GLN A 388 -4.78 -9.17 6.15
C GLN A 388 -4.67 -8.88 4.66
N ILE A 389 -5.33 -7.83 4.15
CA ILE A 389 -5.26 -7.47 2.73
C ILE A 389 -4.91 -5.99 2.51
N PRO A 390 -4.08 -5.67 1.51
CA PRO A 390 -3.71 -4.29 1.19
C PRO A 390 -4.68 -3.59 0.22
N CYS A 391 -5.56 -4.35 -0.47
CA CYS A 391 -6.50 -3.88 -1.48
C CYS A 391 -7.91 -4.38 -1.14
N LEU A 392 -8.89 -3.47 -1.07
CA LEU A 392 -10.28 -3.77 -0.75
C LEU A 392 -11.16 -3.84 -2.00
N ILE A 393 -10.91 -2.97 -2.98
CA ILE A 393 -11.67 -2.88 -4.23
C ILE A 393 -10.71 -2.85 -5.40
N SER A 394 -10.77 -3.85 -6.27
CA SER A 394 -10.06 -3.89 -7.54
C SER A 394 -11.05 -3.77 -8.68
N ILE A 395 -10.85 -2.83 -9.59
CA ILE A 395 -11.66 -2.60 -10.79
C ILE A 395 -10.75 -2.83 -11.99
N THR A 396 -10.78 -4.03 -12.55
CA THR A 396 -9.79 -4.48 -13.53
C THR A 396 -10.45 -5.08 -14.77
N GLY A 397 -10.26 -4.43 -15.92
CA GLY A 397 -10.54 -5.00 -17.23
C GLY A 397 -9.40 -5.91 -17.69
N SER A 398 -9.69 -6.95 -18.47
CA SER A 398 -8.65 -7.87 -18.94
C SER A 398 -7.75 -7.24 -20.02
N SER A 399 -8.28 -6.30 -20.79
CA SER A 399 -7.57 -5.46 -21.75
C SER A 399 -8.24 -4.08 -21.92
N ILE A 400 -7.67 -3.20 -22.75
CA ILE A 400 -8.31 -1.91 -23.08
C ILE A 400 -9.66 -2.14 -23.77
N GLU A 401 -9.75 -3.15 -24.64
CA GLU A 401 -10.97 -3.52 -25.35
C GLU A 401 -12.02 -4.09 -24.40
N ASP A 402 -11.60 -4.89 -23.43
CA ASP A 402 -12.41 -5.49 -22.37
C ASP A 402 -12.32 -4.69 -21.05
N SER A 403 -12.47 -3.37 -21.17
CA SER A 403 -12.45 -2.46 -20.01
C SER A 403 -13.69 -2.59 -19.14
N VAL A 404 -13.56 -2.35 -17.83
CA VAL A 404 -14.72 -2.10 -16.95
C VAL A 404 -15.26 -0.71 -17.20
N LYS A 405 -16.58 -0.56 -17.39
CA LYS A 405 -17.21 0.71 -17.79
C LYS A 405 -18.29 1.17 -16.82
N ASN A 406 -18.43 2.48 -16.64
CA ASN A 406 -19.58 3.09 -15.95
C ASN A 406 -19.80 2.51 -14.53
N VAL A 407 -18.78 2.56 -13.69
CA VAL A 407 -18.85 2.10 -12.29
C VAL A 407 -18.83 3.31 -11.36
N LEU A 408 -19.74 3.34 -10.38
CA LEU A 408 -19.78 4.34 -9.32
C LEU A 408 -19.56 3.68 -7.95
N ILE A 409 -18.54 4.10 -7.21
CA ILE A 409 -18.31 3.69 -5.81
C ILE A 409 -18.46 4.92 -4.91
N ARG A 410 -19.39 4.89 -3.96
CA ARG A 410 -19.63 6.05 -3.08
C ARG A 410 -20.07 5.75 -1.66
N GLY A 411 -19.77 6.70 -0.76
CA GLY A 411 -20.30 6.70 0.61
C GLY A 411 -19.71 5.61 1.52
N LEU A 412 -18.53 5.09 1.18
CA LEU A 412 -17.88 4.00 1.91
C LEU A 412 -16.72 4.51 2.76
N ILE A 413 -16.48 3.87 3.89
CA ILE A 413 -15.26 4.02 4.68
C ILE A 413 -14.35 2.82 4.37
N LEU A 414 -13.17 3.07 3.83
CA LEU A 414 -12.15 2.08 3.51
C LEU A 414 -11.02 2.17 4.54
N THR A 415 -10.73 1.07 5.24
CA THR A 415 -9.84 1.11 6.41
C THR A 415 -9.08 -0.18 6.68
N GLU A 416 -8.11 -0.11 7.60
CA GLU A 416 -7.46 -1.25 8.26
C GLU A 416 -6.76 -2.22 7.29
N THR A 417 -6.06 -1.68 6.28
CA THR A 417 -5.33 -2.48 5.28
C THR A 417 -3.91 -2.84 5.72
N SER A 418 -3.35 -3.91 5.16
CA SER A 418 -1.96 -4.32 5.40
C SER A 418 -0.95 -3.32 4.82
N SER A 419 0.20 -3.19 5.47
CA SER A 419 1.26 -2.31 4.99
C SER A 419 1.97 -2.82 3.75
N THR A 420 2.32 -1.90 2.84
CA THR A 420 2.96 -2.22 1.55
C THR A 420 4.42 -1.77 1.45
N TYR A 421 4.99 -1.17 2.49
CA TYR A 421 6.36 -0.64 2.44
C TYR A 421 7.43 -1.71 2.17
N MET A 422 7.17 -2.99 2.46
CA MET A 422 8.05 -4.10 2.06
C MET A 422 7.57 -4.87 0.81
N LYS A 423 6.51 -4.44 0.13
CA LYS A 423 6.07 -5.05 -1.14
C LYS A 423 6.94 -4.54 -2.29
N ASP A 424 6.66 -5.02 -3.49
CA ASP A 424 7.39 -4.61 -4.68
C ASP A 424 7.14 -3.13 -5.03
N TYR A 425 8.22 -2.43 -5.34
CA TYR A 425 8.24 -1.05 -5.84
C TYR A 425 8.78 -1.00 -7.26
N MET A 426 8.29 -0.05 -8.05
CA MET A 426 8.78 0.24 -9.39
C MET A 426 9.38 1.64 -9.46
N VAL A 427 10.28 1.85 -10.41
CA VAL A 427 10.74 3.18 -10.82
C VAL A 427 9.93 3.60 -12.05
N PRO A 428 8.98 4.56 -11.94
CA PRO A 428 8.11 4.93 -13.05
C PRO A 428 8.80 5.81 -14.12
N GLY A 429 9.97 6.37 -13.84
CA GLY A 429 10.70 7.20 -14.78
C GLY A 429 12.00 7.75 -14.19
N GLY A 430 12.51 8.86 -14.75
CA GLY A 430 13.75 9.51 -14.29
C GLY A 430 13.61 10.43 -13.06
N GLY A 431 12.50 10.33 -12.32
CA GLY A 431 12.34 11.03 -11.04
C GLY A 431 13.01 10.25 -9.90
N ASP A 432 13.16 10.88 -8.75
CA ASP A 432 13.82 10.28 -7.58
C ASP A 432 12.93 9.28 -6.81
N TRP A 433 11.67 9.14 -7.19
CA TRP A 433 10.67 8.36 -6.46
C TRP A 433 10.44 6.98 -7.07
N THR A 434 10.23 5.98 -6.22
CA THR A 434 9.60 4.72 -6.60
C THR A 434 8.17 4.70 -6.11
N VAL A 435 7.36 3.80 -6.68
CA VAL A 435 5.97 3.61 -6.27
C VAL A 435 5.63 2.14 -6.14
N HIS A 436 4.90 1.80 -5.08
CA HIS A 436 4.17 0.53 -5.03
C HIS A 436 2.97 0.62 -5.99
N ARG A 437 2.87 -0.27 -6.98
CA ARG A 437 1.79 -0.20 -8.00
C ARG A 437 0.39 -0.58 -7.48
N GLY A 438 0.27 -1.04 -6.23
CA GLY A 438 -1.02 -1.37 -5.62
C GLY A 438 -1.61 -0.23 -4.80
N GLY A 439 -2.85 -0.40 -4.35
CA GLY A 439 -3.54 0.53 -3.45
C GLY A 439 -4.76 -0.12 -2.81
N THR A 440 -5.35 0.57 -1.84
CA THR A 440 -6.59 0.16 -1.17
C THR A 440 -7.75 0.06 -2.16
N MET A 441 -7.77 0.95 -3.15
CA MET A 441 -8.59 0.82 -4.35
C MET A 441 -7.71 0.84 -5.60
N TYR A 442 -7.84 -0.17 -6.45
CA TYR A 442 -7.00 -0.40 -7.62
C TYR A 442 -7.82 -0.35 -8.91
N LEU A 443 -7.38 0.44 -9.89
CA LEU A 443 -8.03 0.58 -11.19
C LEU A 443 -7.04 0.28 -12.31
N ARG A 444 -7.43 -0.61 -13.23
CA ARG A 444 -6.69 -0.89 -14.47
C ARG A 444 -7.64 -1.27 -15.57
N ASN A 445 -7.40 -0.75 -16.78
CA ASN A 445 -8.26 -0.97 -17.94
C ASN A 445 -9.72 -0.59 -17.65
N THR A 446 -9.95 0.70 -17.34
CA THR A 446 -11.28 1.21 -16.97
C THR A 446 -11.72 2.38 -17.82
N GLN A 447 -13.04 2.58 -17.96
CA GLN A 447 -13.64 3.76 -18.60
C GLN A 447 -14.81 4.29 -17.76
N TYR A 448 -14.88 5.61 -17.58
CA TYR A 448 -16.00 6.28 -16.92
C TYR A 448 -16.28 5.78 -15.49
N VAL A 449 -15.21 5.54 -14.71
CA VAL A 449 -15.34 5.17 -13.29
C VAL A 449 -15.43 6.44 -12.45
N THR A 450 -16.39 6.48 -11.52
CA THR A 450 -16.56 7.57 -10.56
C THR A 450 -16.37 7.05 -9.14
N ILE A 451 -15.44 7.64 -8.40
CA ILE A 451 -15.20 7.36 -6.99
C ILE A 451 -15.52 8.63 -6.22
N ALA A 452 -16.56 8.61 -5.39
CA ALA A 452 -17.05 9.85 -4.77
C ALA A 452 -17.52 9.69 -3.33
N HIS A 453 -17.34 10.71 -2.48
CA HIS A 453 -17.85 10.71 -1.11
C HIS A 453 -17.38 9.52 -0.24
N ASN A 454 -16.16 9.01 -0.47
CA ASN A 454 -15.59 7.95 0.35
C ASN A 454 -14.56 8.52 1.34
N LEU A 455 -14.35 7.81 2.44
CA LEU A 455 -13.27 8.07 3.39
C LEU A 455 -12.24 6.94 3.32
N PHE A 456 -11.01 7.28 2.96
CA PHE A 456 -9.85 6.40 2.99
C PHE A 456 -9.03 6.73 4.24
N THR A 457 -9.01 5.83 5.22
CA THR A 457 -8.35 6.08 6.52
C THR A 457 -7.65 4.86 7.09
N GLN A 458 -6.61 5.06 7.90
CA GLN A 458 -5.89 3.96 8.59
C GLN A 458 -5.41 2.88 7.61
N LEU A 459 -4.77 3.31 6.51
CA LEU A 459 -4.37 2.44 5.41
C LEU A 459 -2.89 2.13 5.45
N GLY A 460 -2.51 0.86 5.29
CA GLY A 460 -1.10 0.47 5.18
C GLY A 460 -0.51 0.65 3.76
N SER A 461 -1.37 0.92 2.77
CA SER A 461 -1.02 1.04 1.36
C SER A 461 -1.33 2.43 0.81
N ASN A 462 -1.10 2.62 -0.49
CA ASN A 462 -1.66 3.78 -1.21
C ASN A 462 -3.18 3.82 -1.06
N GLY A 463 -3.79 5.00 -1.05
CA GLY A 463 -5.25 5.13 -1.04
C GLY A 463 -5.86 4.59 -2.32
N MET A 464 -5.47 5.17 -3.47
CA MET A 464 -5.90 4.75 -4.79
C MET A 464 -4.73 4.56 -5.75
N ALA A 465 -4.80 3.52 -6.58
CA ALA A 465 -3.83 3.26 -7.65
C ALA A 465 -4.54 3.15 -9.01
N LEU A 466 -4.30 4.12 -9.88
CA LEU A 466 -4.74 4.11 -11.28
C LEU A 466 -3.56 3.70 -12.15
N ILE A 467 -3.62 2.46 -12.65
CA ILE A 467 -2.50 1.82 -13.32
C ILE A 467 -2.85 1.55 -14.79
N ASP A 468 -1.90 1.85 -15.67
CA ASP A 468 -1.99 1.69 -17.12
C ASP A 468 -3.17 2.51 -17.71
N TYR A 469 -4.13 1.86 -18.39
CA TYR A 469 -5.24 2.53 -19.06
C TYR A 469 -6.42 2.81 -18.12
N ASN A 470 -6.75 4.09 -17.92
CA ASN A 470 -7.94 4.53 -17.21
C ASN A 470 -8.49 5.79 -17.90
N PHE A 471 -9.66 5.68 -18.52
CA PHE A 471 -10.23 6.78 -19.32
C PHE A 471 -11.42 7.42 -18.61
N ALA A 472 -11.40 8.76 -18.52
CA ALA A 472 -12.48 9.55 -17.93
C ALA A 472 -12.87 9.14 -16.50
N THR A 473 -11.89 8.72 -15.69
CA THR A 473 -12.09 8.48 -14.26
C THR A 473 -12.30 9.80 -13.51
N SER A 474 -13.31 9.86 -12.65
CA SER A 474 -13.61 10.99 -11.77
C SER A 474 -13.40 10.59 -10.31
N ILE A 475 -12.60 11.37 -9.57
CA ILE A 475 -12.34 11.19 -8.15
C ILE A 475 -12.73 12.49 -7.46
N THR A 476 -13.90 12.52 -6.80
CA THR A 476 -14.47 13.78 -6.29
C THR A 476 -14.98 13.63 -4.87
N LEU A 477 -14.77 14.66 -4.04
CA LEU A 477 -15.32 14.72 -2.68
C LEU A 477 -14.95 13.51 -1.80
N ASN A 478 -13.79 12.89 -2.02
CA ASN A 478 -13.26 11.85 -1.14
C ASN A 478 -12.27 12.46 -0.14
N GLU A 479 -12.18 11.86 1.04
CA GLU A 479 -11.18 12.21 2.06
C GLU A 479 -10.12 11.11 2.16
N PHE A 480 -8.85 11.52 2.20
CA PHE A 480 -7.70 10.65 2.39
C PHE A 480 -6.93 11.13 3.61
N VAL A 481 -6.87 10.32 4.67
CA VAL A 481 -6.20 10.68 5.92
C VAL A 481 -5.57 9.44 6.56
N TRP A 482 -4.47 9.58 7.31
CA TRP A 482 -3.81 8.45 8.00
C TRP A 482 -3.44 7.26 7.07
N LEU A 483 -2.69 7.54 6.00
CA LEU A 483 -2.21 6.52 5.06
C LEU A 483 -0.73 6.19 5.29
N GLY A 484 -0.32 4.98 4.89
CA GLY A 484 1.05 4.49 4.98
C GLY A 484 1.92 4.82 3.78
N ASP A 485 1.32 5.29 2.68
CA ASP A 485 2.01 5.69 1.44
C ASP A 485 1.20 6.82 0.78
N SER A 486 1.16 6.89 -0.55
CA SER A 486 0.55 7.97 -1.32
C SER A 486 -0.98 7.94 -1.30
N ALA A 487 -1.63 9.11 -1.25
CA ALA A 487 -3.10 9.20 -1.34
C ALA A 487 -3.61 8.64 -2.68
N ILE A 488 -3.07 9.12 -3.80
CA ILE A 488 -3.41 8.67 -5.15
C ILE A 488 -2.13 8.55 -5.95
N ILE A 489 -1.94 7.41 -6.61
CA ILE A 489 -0.91 7.24 -7.65
C ILE A 489 -1.57 7.05 -9.02
N ILE A 490 -0.97 7.65 -10.03
CA ILE A 490 -1.36 7.48 -11.42
C ILE A 490 -0.10 7.08 -12.18
N VAL A 491 -0.08 5.85 -12.69
CA VAL A 491 1.10 5.29 -13.36
C VAL A 491 0.66 4.74 -14.70
N GLY A 492 1.08 5.43 -15.78
CA GLY A 492 0.88 4.94 -17.13
C GLY A 492 1.88 3.83 -17.47
N SER A 493 1.49 2.98 -18.42
CA SER A 493 2.40 2.12 -19.17
C SER A 493 2.40 2.58 -20.62
N THR A 494 3.57 2.64 -21.24
CA THR A 494 3.75 2.91 -22.67
C THR A 494 3.81 1.63 -23.46
#